data_AF-A0A7V9F8F5-F1
#
_entry.id   AF-A0A7V9F8F5-F1
#
_cell.length_a   1.000
_cell.length_b   1.000
_cell.length_c   1.000
_cell.angle_alpha   90.00
_cell.angle_beta   90.00
_cell.angle_gamma   90.00
#
_symmetry.space_group_name_H-M   'P 1'
#
loop_
_entity.id
_entity.type
_entity.pdbx_description
1 polymer ?
#
loop_
_entity_poly.entity_id
_entity_poly.type
_entity_poly.pdbx_seq_one_letter_code
_entity_poly.pdbx_strand_id
1 'polypeptide(L)'
;MAQTETIGMQPLLKWPGGKRKLLRHILPLVPDSFRHYFEPFAGGAALFFRLSPPSATLNDTNEELINLYKQICDDPLSVMEYLSGMRNSKDDYYRIRSTRPTDPMQRAARIFYLSRFSFNGMHRVNLRGEFNVPYGYKHEMRVFNPEEILQAQRAL
;
A
#
# COMPACT_ATOMS: atom_id res chain seq x y z
N MET A 1 19.01 27.80 10.69
CA MET A 1 18.80 26.50 11.36
C MET A 1 18.27 25.53 10.31
N ALA A 2 19.07 24.54 9.93
CA ALA A 2 18.68 23.56 8.93
C ALA A 2 17.47 22.79 9.46
N GLN A 3 16.32 22.92 8.78
CA GLN A 3 15.17 22.06 9.03
C GLN A 3 15.62 20.64 8.77
N THR A 4 15.69 19.82 9.81
CA THR A 4 15.86 18.39 9.68
C THR A 4 14.68 17.91 8.83
N GLU A 5 14.93 17.55 7.57
CA GLU A 5 13.91 16.93 6.73
C GLU A 5 13.45 15.67 7.46
N THR A 6 12.30 15.74 8.14
CA THR A 6 11.56 14.54 8.50
C THR A 6 11.25 13.87 7.16
N ILE A 7 11.99 12.82 6.85
CA ILE A 7 11.75 11.97 5.69
C ILE A 7 10.34 11.43 5.89
N GLY A 8 9.37 12.08 5.25
CA GLY A 8 7.98 11.68 5.33
C GLY A 8 7.86 10.29 4.75
N MET A 9 7.12 9.44 5.46
CA MET A 9 6.96 8.06 5.04
C MET A 9 6.37 8.01 3.63
N GLN A 10 6.95 7.13 2.80
CA GLN A 10 6.47 6.93 1.46
C GLN A 10 5.23 6.02 1.47
N PRO A 11 4.35 6.15 0.46
CA PRO A 11 3.29 5.18 0.23
C PRO A 11 3.81 3.74 0.26
N LEU A 12 3.12 2.88 1.01
CA LEU A 12 3.43 1.45 1.06
C LEU A 12 3.32 0.79 -0.32
N LEU A 13 2.36 1.25 -1.13
CA LEU A 13 2.06 0.69 -2.44
C LEU A 13 2.26 1.75 -3.51
N LYS A 14 2.76 1.32 -4.67
CA LYS A 14 2.56 2.08 -5.90
C LYS A 14 1.09 1.93 -6.31
N TRP A 15 0.37 3.05 -6.34
CA TRP A 15 -1.04 3.09 -6.71
C TRP A 15 -1.26 4.05 -7.88
N PRO A 16 -2.09 3.69 -8.88
CA PRO A 16 -2.50 4.62 -9.93
C PRO A 16 -3.08 5.92 -9.34
N GLY A 17 -2.68 7.07 -9.88
CA GLY A 17 -3.09 8.37 -9.33
C GLY A 17 -2.38 8.79 -8.03
N GLY A 18 -1.30 8.09 -7.64
CA GLY A 18 -0.54 8.41 -6.42
C GLY A 18 -0.07 9.88 -6.36
N LYS A 19 -0.47 10.59 -5.31
CA LYS A 19 -0.28 12.04 -5.13
C LYS A 19 1.15 12.45 -4.74
N ARG A 20 2.12 11.51 -4.70
CA ARG A 20 3.49 11.75 -4.22
C ARG A 20 4.19 12.94 -4.88
N LYS A 21 4.07 13.07 -6.21
CA LYS A 21 4.68 14.20 -6.95
C LYS A 21 3.97 15.54 -6.68
N LEU A 22 2.70 15.50 -6.28
CA LEU A 22 1.89 16.68 -5.97
C LEU A 22 2.03 17.15 -4.53
N LEU A 23 2.65 16.37 -3.64
CA LEU A 23 2.81 16.72 -2.22
C LEU A 23 3.46 18.09 -2.04
N ARG A 24 4.44 18.47 -2.87
CA ARG A 24 5.08 19.80 -2.82
C ARG A 24 4.12 20.97 -3.04
N HIS A 25 2.99 20.73 -3.71
CA HIS A 25 1.96 21.74 -3.96
C HIS A 25 0.82 21.65 -2.95
N ILE A 26 0.54 20.47 -2.42
CA ILE A 26 -0.55 20.24 -1.46
C ILE A 26 -0.14 20.65 -0.04
N LEU A 27 1.06 20.27 0.41
CA LEU A 27 1.50 20.49 1.80
C LEU A 27 1.44 21.96 2.25
N PRO A 28 1.81 22.96 1.42
CA PRO A 28 1.66 24.37 1.81
C PRO A 28 0.21 24.84 1.99
N LEU A 29 -0.78 24.06 1.52
CA LEU A 29 -2.20 24.37 1.63
C LEU A 29 -2.88 23.64 2.80
N VAL A 30 -2.14 22.73 3.46
CA VAL A 30 -2.65 22.01 4.63
C VAL A 30 -2.64 22.98 5.82
N PRO A 31 -3.74 23.08 6.59
CA PRO A 31 -3.77 23.95 7.77
C PRO A 31 -2.73 23.50 8.80
N ASP A 32 -2.13 24.47 9.50
CA ASP A 32 -1.11 24.22 10.53
C ASP A 32 -1.61 23.32 11.67
N SER A 33 -2.93 23.30 11.91
CA SER A 33 -3.56 22.41 12.88
C SER A 33 -4.93 21.94 12.43
N PHE A 34 -5.25 20.70 12.76
CA PHE A 34 -6.55 20.07 12.57
C PHE A 34 -6.70 18.93 13.59
N ARG A 35 -7.95 18.58 13.93
CA ARG A 35 -8.21 17.53 14.93
C ARG A 35 -8.21 16.12 14.34
N HIS A 36 -8.82 15.97 13.16
CA HIS A 36 -9.02 14.67 12.51
C HIS A 36 -8.83 14.83 11.00
N TYR A 37 -8.12 13.89 10.40
CA TYR A 37 -7.87 13.86 8.96
C TYR A 37 -8.83 12.88 8.26
N PHE A 38 -9.48 13.31 7.19
CA PHE A 38 -10.33 12.44 6.38
C PHE A 38 -9.76 12.34 4.96
N GLU A 39 -9.52 11.12 4.46
CA GLU A 39 -9.17 10.88 3.06
C GLU A 39 -10.15 9.87 2.45
N PRO A 40 -11.26 10.33 1.83
CA PRO A 40 -12.28 9.46 1.24
C PRO A 40 -11.81 8.66 0.03
N PHE A 41 -10.70 9.07 -0.59
CA PHE A 41 -10.09 8.45 -1.76
C PHE A 41 -8.61 8.22 -1.48
N ALA A 42 -8.34 7.31 -0.55
CA ALA A 42 -7.01 7.03 -0.04
C ALA A 42 -6.06 6.62 -1.17
N GLY A 43 -6.46 5.66 -2.02
CA GLY A 43 -5.54 5.01 -2.95
C GLY A 43 -4.27 4.55 -2.21
N GLY A 44 -3.09 4.98 -2.67
CA GLY A 44 -1.83 4.71 -1.98
C GLY A 44 -1.59 5.49 -0.67
N ALA A 45 -2.54 6.31 -0.21
CA ALA A 45 -2.50 7.10 1.02
C ALA A 45 -1.28 8.04 1.15
N ALA A 46 -0.83 8.62 0.03
CA ALA A 46 0.41 9.39 -0.02
C ALA A 46 0.39 10.67 0.82
N LEU A 47 -0.75 11.35 0.91
CA LEU A 47 -0.86 12.54 1.74
C LEU A 47 -0.96 12.16 3.21
N PHE A 48 -1.79 11.17 3.54
CA PHE A 48 -1.87 10.60 4.88
C PHE A 48 -0.50 10.22 5.45
N PHE A 49 0.28 9.38 4.75
CA PHE A 49 1.58 8.95 5.23
C PHE A 49 2.62 10.08 5.33
N ARG A 50 2.45 11.14 4.53
CA ARG A 50 3.29 12.33 4.64
C ARG A 50 2.91 13.21 5.83
N LEU A 51 1.62 13.35 6.12
CA LEU A 51 1.12 14.16 7.23
C LEU A 51 1.25 13.46 8.58
N SER A 52 1.14 12.12 8.60
CA SER A 52 1.14 11.30 9.81
C SER A 52 0.24 11.87 10.91
N PRO A 53 -1.04 12.15 10.61
CA PRO A 53 -1.94 12.81 11.55
C PRO A 53 -2.19 11.94 12.79
N PRO A 54 -2.41 12.53 13.97
CA PRO A 54 -2.65 11.76 15.20
C PRO A 54 -4.00 11.01 15.18
N SER A 55 -4.94 11.44 14.33
CA SER A 55 -6.22 10.76 14.12
C SER A 55 -6.68 10.91 12.68
N ALA A 56 -7.10 9.81 12.08
CA ALA A 56 -7.51 9.79 10.68
C ALA A 56 -8.63 8.78 10.38
N THR A 57 -9.32 9.01 9.27
CA THR A 57 -10.21 8.05 8.63
C THR A 57 -9.87 7.97 7.16
N LEU A 58 -9.39 6.80 6.76
CA LEU A 58 -9.10 6.47 5.37
C LEU A 58 -10.25 5.65 4.78
N ASN A 59 -10.68 6.02 3.59
CA ASN A 59 -11.67 5.26 2.84
C ASN A 59 -11.23 5.12 1.38
N ASP A 60 -11.68 4.05 0.76
CA ASP A 60 -11.60 3.84 -0.68
C ASP A 60 -12.67 2.80 -1.05
N THR A 61 -13.17 2.87 -2.28
CA THR A 61 -14.09 1.86 -2.82
C THR A 61 -13.41 0.50 -3.02
N ASN A 62 -12.07 0.47 -3.11
CA ASN A 62 -11.34 -0.78 -3.25
C ASN A 62 -11.19 -1.48 -1.90
N GLU A 63 -12.01 -2.50 -1.67
CA GLU A 63 -12.01 -3.29 -0.44
C GLU A 63 -10.70 -4.06 -0.20
N GLU A 64 -10.02 -4.53 -1.24
CA GLU A 64 -8.73 -5.23 -1.08
C GLU A 64 -7.65 -4.30 -0.52
N LEU A 65 -7.65 -3.04 -0.97
CA LEU A 65 -6.73 -2.00 -0.50
C LEU A 65 -7.01 -1.64 0.95
N ILE A 66 -8.28 -1.38 1.31
CA ILE A 66 -8.65 -1.06 2.69
C ILE A 66 -8.40 -2.26 3.62
N ASN A 67 -8.66 -3.48 3.14
CA ASN A 67 -8.32 -4.69 3.86
C ASN A 67 -6.82 -4.77 4.15
N LEU A 68 -5.96 -4.50 3.17
CA LEU A 68 -4.51 -4.47 3.40
C LEU A 68 -4.10 -3.47 4.50
N TYR A 69 -4.63 -2.24 4.48
CA TYR A 69 -4.33 -1.27 5.53
C TYR A 69 -4.81 -1.72 6.90
N LYS A 70 -6.02 -2.29 7.00
CA LYS A 70 -6.52 -2.86 8.26
C LYS A 70 -5.63 -3.98 8.78
N GLN A 71 -5.26 -4.94 7.94
CA GLN A 71 -4.43 -6.07 8.38
C GLN A 71 -3.02 -5.63 8.81
N ILE A 72 -2.45 -4.61 8.18
CA ILE A 72 -1.16 -4.04 8.62
C ILE A 72 -1.29 -3.29 9.94
N CYS A 73 -2.40 -2.56 10.14
CA CYS A 73 -2.69 -1.91 11.41
C CYS A 73 -2.82 -2.93 12.55
N ASP A 74 -3.57 -4.00 12.32
CA ASP A 74 -3.95 -4.97 13.34
C ASP A 74 -2.81 -5.97 13.66
N ASP A 75 -2.19 -6.58 12.64
CA ASP A 75 -1.13 -7.57 12.81
C ASP A 75 -0.13 -7.54 11.65
N PRO A 76 0.85 -6.61 11.68
CA PRO A 76 1.86 -6.49 10.63
C PRO A 76 2.77 -7.73 10.54
N LEU A 77 2.96 -8.47 11.64
CA LEU A 77 3.84 -9.64 11.69
C LEU A 77 3.24 -10.79 10.87
N SER A 78 1.95 -11.06 11.02
CA SER A 78 1.24 -12.03 10.20
C SER A 78 1.30 -11.67 8.71
N VAL A 79 1.13 -10.38 8.35
CA VAL A 79 1.29 -9.94 6.96
C VAL A 79 2.69 -10.27 6.44
N MET A 80 3.73 -9.99 7.23
CA MET A 80 5.12 -10.30 6.89
C MET A 80 5.38 -11.80 6.76
N GLU A 81 4.77 -12.62 7.61
CA GLU A 81 4.89 -14.08 7.55
C GLU A 81 4.35 -14.63 6.23
N TYR A 82 3.12 -14.24 5.85
CA TYR A 82 2.54 -14.64 4.56
C TYR A 82 3.38 -14.17 3.36
N LEU A 83 3.88 -12.93 3.41
CA LEU A 83 4.72 -12.38 2.34
C LEU A 83 6.08 -13.09 2.24
N SER A 84 6.63 -13.56 3.36
CA SER A 84 7.92 -14.27 3.40
C SER A 84 7.87 -15.62 2.67
N GLY A 85 6.68 -16.24 2.59
CA GLY A 85 6.46 -17.45 1.81
C GLY A 85 6.34 -17.24 0.30
N MET A 86 6.29 -15.99 -0.17
CA MET A 86 6.11 -15.65 -1.59
C MET A 86 7.47 -15.35 -2.26
N ARG A 87 7.60 -15.74 -3.53
CA ARG A 87 8.82 -15.52 -4.32
C ARG A 87 8.54 -14.64 -5.52
N ASN A 88 9.51 -13.82 -5.89
CA ASN A 88 9.45 -13.02 -7.10
C ASN A 88 9.94 -13.85 -8.30
N SER A 89 9.03 -14.63 -8.89
CA SER A 89 9.26 -15.36 -10.15
C SER A 89 8.04 -15.23 -11.04
N LYS A 90 8.22 -15.40 -12.36
CA LYS A 90 7.10 -15.33 -13.32
C LYS A 90 6.03 -16.39 -12.99
N ASP A 91 6.44 -17.59 -12.64
CA ASP A 91 5.54 -18.71 -12.35
C ASP A 91 4.80 -18.49 -11.03
N ASP A 92 5.51 -18.08 -9.97
CA ASP A 92 4.88 -17.74 -8.69
C ASP A 92 3.93 -16.56 -8.83
N TYR A 93 4.28 -15.56 -9.63
CA TYR A 93 3.40 -14.42 -9.87
C TYR A 93 2.06 -14.87 -10.47
N TYR A 94 2.08 -15.69 -11.51
CA TYR A 94 0.85 -16.16 -12.13
C TYR A 94 0.07 -17.14 -11.26
N ARG A 95 0.77 -17.97 -10.46
CA ARG A 95 0.16 -18.82 -9.43
C ARG A 95 -0.55 -18.00 -8.35
N ILE A 96 0.09 -16.97 -7.81
CA ILE A 96 -0.50 -16.09 -6.78
C ILE A 96 -1.64 -15.24 -7.40
N ARG A 97 -1.49 -14.78 -8.64
CA ARG A 97 -2.54 -14.02 -9.34
C ARG A 97 -3.81 -14.84 -9.54
N SER A 98 -3.71 -16.14 -9.79
CA SER A 98 -4.88 -17.00 -9.99
C SER A 98 -5.62 -17.35 -8.70
N THR A 99 -5.00 -17.20 -7.52
CA THR A 99 -5.68 -17.50 -6.25
C THR A 99 -6.84 -16.55 -5.94
N ARG A 100 -7.77 -17.04 -5.12
CA ARG A 100 -8.95 -16.32 -4.61
C ARG A 100 -9.13 -16.60 -3.11
N PRO A 101 -8.20 -16.13 -2.25
CA PRO A 101 -8.33 -16.35 -0.82
C PRO A 101 -9.55 -15.61 -0.27
N THR A 102 -10.27 -16.26 0.65
CA THR A 102 -11.36 -15.64 1.42
C THR A 102 -10.86 -15.03 2.72
N ASP A 103 -9.75 -15.56 3.24
CA ASP A 103 -9.10 -15.07 4.46
C ASP A 103 -8.57 -13.63 4.27
N PRO A 104 -8.94 -12.68 5.16
CA PRO A 104 -8.50 -11.29 5.08
C PRO A 104 -6.98 -11.11 5.05
N MET A 105 -6.24 -11.89 5.84
CA MET A 105 -4.78 -11.77 5.94
C MET A 105 -4.10 -12.23 4.64
N GLN A 106 -4.54 -13.35 4.08
CA GLN A 106 -4.08 -13.83 2.78
C GLN A 106 -4.44 -12.86 1.63
N ARG A 107 -5.62 -12.24 1.67
CA ARG A 107 -6.02 -11.19 0.71
C ARG A 107 -5.09 -9.99 0.79
N ALA A 108 -4.76 -9.52 1.99
CA ALA A 108 -3.82 -8.42 2.23
C ALA A 108 -2.43 -8.74 1.66
N ALA A 109 -1.85 -9.89 2.02
CA ALA A 109 -0.55 -10.31 1.51
C ALA A 109 -0.55 -10.46 -0.03
N ARG A 110 -1.63 -11.02 -0.59
CA ARG A 110 -1.79 -11.19 -2.03
C ARG A 110 -1.82 -9.85 -2.77
N ILE A 111 -2.63 -8.88 -2.33
CA ILE A 111 -2.73 -7.59 -3.03
C ILE A 111 -1.45 -6.76 -2.90
N PHE A 112 -0.76 -6.84 -1.76
CA PHE A 112 0.56 -6.26 -1.57
C PHE A 112 1.55 -6.82 -2.60
N TYR A 113 1.65 -8.15 -2.68
CA TYR A 113 2.53 -8.85 -3.62
C TYR A 113 2.21 -8.46 -5.09
N LEU A 114 0.94 -8.53 -5.49
CA LEU A 114 0.54 -8.22 -6.86
C LEU A 114 0.79 -6.75 -7.21
N SER A 115 0.57 -5.82 -6.29
CA SER A 115 0.84 -4.39 -6.50
C SER A 115 2.35 -4.13 -6.68
N ARG A 116 3.21 -4.85 -5.96
CA ARG A 116 4.66 -4.74 -6.08
C ARG A 116 5.16 -5.27 -7.42
N PHE A 117 4.71 -6.45 -7.82
CA PHE A 117 5.30 -7.21 -8.94
C PHE A 117 4.52 -7.15 -10.25
N SER A 118 3.38 -6.49 -10.29
CA SER A 118 2.65 -6.23 -11.54
C SER A 118 3.36 -5.23 -12.44
N PHE A 119 3.06 -5.32 -13.73
CA PHE A 119 3.51 -4.33 -14.71
C PHE A 119 3.13 -2.91 -14.28
N ASN A 120 4.16 -2.08 -14.11
CA ASN A 120 4.05 -0.70 -13.64
C ASN A 120 3.39 -0.50 -12.27
N GLY A 121 3.18 -1.54 -11.45
CA GLY A 121 2.42 -1.43 -10.20
C GLY A 121 0.98 -0.97 -10.43
N MET A 122 0.37 -1.43 -11.53
CA MET A 122 -1.00 -1.11 -11.88
C MET A 122 -1.96 -2.02 -11.10
N HIS A 123 -3.10 -1.45 -10.69
CA HIS A 123 -4.22 -2.23 -10.19
C HIS A 123 -5.33 -2.24 -11.24
N ARG A 124 -5.65 -3.43 -11.78
CA ARG A 124 -6.73 -3.59 -12.77
C ARG A 124 -7.41 -4.95 -12.58
N VAL A 125 -8.74 -4.90 -12.56
CA VAL A 125 -9.61 -6.07 -12.52
C VAL A 125 -10.50 -6.13 -13.77
N ASN A 126 -10.94 -7.32 -14.16
CA ASN A 126 -11.99 -7.47 -15.19
C ASN A 126 -13.40 -7.30 -14.58
N LEU A 127 -14.45 -7.44 -15.39
CA LEU A 127 -15.85 -7.36 -14.94
C LEU A 127 -16.24 -8.44 -13.92
N ARG A 128 -15.44 -9.50 -13.77
CA ARG A 128 -15.61 -10.55 -12.76
C ARG A 128 -14.82 -10.25 -11.46
N GLY A 129 -14.24 -9.06 -11.32
CA GLY A 129 -13.42 -8.68 -10.17
C GLY A 129 -12.02 -9.31 -10.17
N GLU A 130 -11.60 -9.94 -11.26
CA GLU A 130 -10.35 -10.69 -11.30
C GLU A 130 -9.17 -9.82 -11.70
N PHE A 131 -8.14 -9.79 -10.86
CA PHE A 131 -6.90 -9.08 -11.15
C PHE A 131 -6.22 -9.64 -12.43
N ASN A 132 -5.98 -8.77 -13.42
CA ASN A 132 -5.53 -9.18 -14.76
C ASN A 132 -4.30 -8.40 -15.28
N VAL A 133 -3.49 -7.83 -14.39
CA VAL A 133 -2.23 -7.18 -14.78
C VAL A 133 -1.14 -8.24 -14.98
N PRO A 134 -0.31 -8.16 -16.04
CA PRO A 134 0.79 -9.11 -16.24
C PRO A 134 1.95 -8.87 -15.28
N TYR A 135 2.85 -9.86 -15.22
CA TYR A 135 4.10 -9.77 -14.44
C TYR A 135 4.96 -8.60 -14.93
N GLY A 136 5.53 -7.85 -13.99
CA GLY A 136 6.25 -6.61 -14.26
C GLY A 136 7.75 -6.72 -14.44
N TYR A 137 8.32 -7.94 -14.40
CA TYR A 137 9.76 -8.21 -14.56
C TYR A 137 10.64 -7.36 -13.64
N LYS A 138 10.22 -7.27 -12.38
CA LYS A 138 10.90 -6.56 -11.29
C LYS A 138 12.11 -7.36 -10.81
N HIS A 139 13.20 -6.66 -10.49
CA HIS A 139 14.47 -7.28 -10.08
C HIS A 139 14.60 -7.43 -8.56
N GLU A 140 13.63 -6.90 -7.81
CA GLU A 140 13.58 -6.96 -6.36
C GLU A 140 13.51 -8.42 -5.90
N MET A 141 14.55 -8.87 -5.19
CA MET A 141 14.61 -10.25 -4.68
C MET A 141 13.68 -10.47 -3.49
N ARG A 142 13.48 -9.42 -2.66
CA ARG A 142 12.59 -9.46 -1.51
C ARG A 142 11.22 -8.92 -1.88
N VAL A 143 10.17 -9.60 -1.41
CA VAL A 143 8.78 -9.16 -1.59
C VAL A 143 8.50 -7.85 -0.85
N PHE A 144 9.05 -7.73 0.35
CA PHE A 144 8.85 -6.60 1.25
C PHE A 144 10.13 -6.25 2.03
N ASN A 145 10.13 -5.05 2.60
CA ASN A 145 11.08 -4.60 3.61
C ASN A 145 10.35 -4.59 4.97
N PRO A 146 10.77 -5.32 6.01
CA PRO A 146 10.08 -5.31 7.30
C PRO A 146 9.85 -3.90 7.87
N GLU A 147 10.83 -3.01 7.68
CA GLU A 147 10.74 -1.63 8.18
C GLU A 147 9.62 -0.85 7.49
N GLU A 148 9.33 -1.08 6.20
CA GLU A 148 8.27 -0.34 5.50
C GLU A 148 6.88 -0.70 6.03
N ILE A 149 6.69 -1.96 6.44
CA ILE A 149 5.42 -2.45 7.00
C ILE A 149 5.27 -1.96 8.43
N LEU A 150 6.32 -2.02 9.25
CA LEU A 150 6.29 -1.52 10.63
C LEU A 150 6.10 0.01 10.68
N GLN A 151 6.72 0.76 9.77
CA GLN A 151 6.48 2.20 9.67
C GLN A 151 5.03 2.49 9.24
N ALA A 152 4.51 1.74 8.26
CA ALA A 152 3.11 1.85 7.85
C ALA A 152 2.14 1.58 9.01
N GLN A 153 2.39 0.53 9.80
CA GLN A 153 1.58 0.20 10.97
C GLN A 153 1.61 1.30 12.02
N ARG A 154 2.74 1.97 12.27
CA ARG A 154 2.80 3.07 13.25
C ARG A 154 2.00 4.30 12.82
N ALA A 155 1.79 4.48 11.52
CA ALA A 155 1.04 5.61 10.99
C ALA A 155 -0.47 5.33 10.91
N LEU A 156 -0.85 4.06 10.66
CA LEU A 156 -2.23 3.59 10.55
C LEU A 156 -2.90 3.45 11.92
#